data_AF-A0A660WBA2-F1
#
_entry.id   AF-A0A660WBA2-F1
#
_cell.length_a   1.000
_cell.length_b   1.000
_cell.length_c   1.000
_cell.angle_alpha   90.00
_cell.angle_beta   90.00
_cell.angle_gamma   90.00
#
_symmetry.space_group_name_H-M   'P 1'
#
loop_
_entity.id
_entity.type
_entity.pdbx_description
1 polymer ?
#
loop_
_entity_poly.entity_id
_entity_poly.type
_entity_poly.pdbx_seq_one_letter_code
_entity_poly.pdbx_strand_id
1 'polypeptide(L)'
;MSMALVQFDISMRIVMIVAPVAMYFMLLGLLNTRRNPQLLTGLQDFAMMTVVMSPLALGPVVYYLGSGLGVILASAAVLVGGVFLLAPRGRSWVIYNLPLKRSQAIVLDSLEAIGLPGQVTPAGVELPQGLGLVQFDSFPFLRNCSLRLVGGKGEIWSDFEVELARRLGEVEVEATPLATGLLLLATSMIVAPVVLMINHAPQIVRILSDLL
;
A
#
# COMPACT_ATOMS: atom_id res chain seq x y z
N MET A 1 35.57 -17.02 -14.19
CA MET A 1 34.52 -16.64 -13.23
C MET A 1 33.79 -17.91 -12.83
N SER A 2 33.82 -18.32 -11.57
CA SER A 2 33.25 -19.60 -11.14
C SER A 2 31.73 -19.62 -11.31
N MET A 3 31.17 -20.77 -11.69
CA MET A 3 29.72 -20.98 -11.84
C MET A 3 28.94 -20.57 -10.58
N ALA A 4 29.56 -20.70 -9.40
CA ALA A 4 29.00 -20.30 -8.11
C ALA A 4 28.75 -18.78 -8.00
N LEU A 5 29.65 -17.94 -8.52
CA LEU A 5 29.46 -16.47 -8.49
C LEU A 5 28.26 -16.04 -9.34
N VAL A 6 28.05 -16.72 -10.48
CA VAL A 6 26.89 -16.47 -11.35
C VAL A 6 25.58 -16.86 -10.65
N GLN A 7 25.56 -18.02 -9.96
CA GLN A 7 24.37 -18.47 -9.21
C GLN A 7 24.03 -17.54 -8.05
N PHE A 8 25.03 -17.03 -7.35
CA PHE A 8 24.84 -16.06 -6.27
C PHE A 8 24.26 -14.74 -6.78
N ASP A 9 24.80 -14.20 -7.87
CA ASP A 9 24.29 -12.97 -8.51
C ASP A 9 22.83 -13.13 -8.95
N ILE A 10 22.48 -14.26 -9.58
CA ILE A 10 21.10 -14.56 -9.99
C ILE A 10 20.17 -14.61 -8.77
N SER A 11 20.56 -15.30 -7.70
CA SER A 11 19.74 -15.42 -6.49
C SER A 11 19.49 -14.06 -5.83
N MET A 12 20.53 -13.22 -5.75
CA MET A 12 20.41 -11.87 -5.20
C MET A 12 19.48 -10.99 -6.04
N ARG A 13 19.55 -11.06 -7.38
CA ARG A 13 18.63 -10.35 -8.29
C ARG A 13 17.19 -10.80 -8.08
N ILE A 14 16.95 -12.11 -7.95
CA ILE A 14 15.61 -12.65 -7.70
C ILE A 14 15.06 -12.09 -6.39
N VAL A 15 15.84 -12.12 -5.30
CA VAL A 15 15.42 -11.55 -4.00
C VAL A 15 15.08 -10.07 -4.12
N MET A 16 15.93 -9.30 -4.80
CA MET A 16 15.76 -7.86 -4.97
C MET A 16 14.46 -7.49 -5.70
N ILE A 17 14.01 -8.36 -6.62
CA ILE A 17 12.76 -8.19 -7.38
C ILE A 17 11.56 -8.73 -6.60
N VAL A 18 11.69 -9.91 -6.01
CA VAL A 18 10.58 -10.64 -5.37
C VAL A 18 10.20 -10.03 -4.02
N ALA A 19 11.17 -9.59 -3.22
CA ALA A 19 10.90 -9.12 -1.86
C ALA A 19 9.95 -7.90 -1.80
N PRO A 20 10.12 -6.84 -2.61
CA PRO A 20 9.18 -5.71 -2.64
C PRO A 20 7.74 -6.11 -2.99
N VAL A 21 7.58 -7.00 -3.97
CA VAL A 21 6.27 -7.50 -4.40
C VAL A 21 5.62 -8.34 -3.30
N ALA A 22 6.41 -9.19 -2.65
CA ALA A 22 5.93 -10.00 -1.52
C ALA A 22 5.50 -9.10 -0.34
N MET A 23 6.29 -8.07 -0.01
CA MET A 23 5.94 -7.10 1.04
C MET A 23 4.66 -6.33 0.71
N TYR A 24 4.43 -6.00 -0.55
CA TYR A 24 3.19 -5.37 -1.00
C TYR A 24 1.98 -6.28 -0.81
N PHE A 25 2.05 -7.54 -1.23
CA PHE A 25 0.97 -8.51 -1.00
C PHE A 25 0.76 -8.80 0.49
N MET A 26 1.84 -8.82 1.28
CA MET A 26 1.74 -8.97 2.73
C MET A 26 0.96 -7.80 3.34
N LEU A 27 1.29 -6.56 3.00
CA LEU A 27 0.59 -5.38 3.50
C LEU A 27 -0.87 -5.36 3.06
N LEU A 28 -1.16 -5.60 1.78
CA LEU A 28 -2.54 -5.69 1.29
C LEU A 28 -3.33 -6.80 1.98
N GLY A 29 -2.73 -7.96 2.17
CA GLY A 29 -3.33 -9.08 2.90
C GLY A 29 -3.62 -8.73 4.36
N LEU A 30 -2.68 -8.06 5.03
CA LEU A 30 -2.84 -7.63 6.43
C LEU A 30 -3.95 -6.58 6.58
N LEU A 31 -3.98 -5.57 5.72
CA LEU A 31 -5.03 -4.54 5.71
C LEU A 31 -6.41 -5.17 5.47
N ASN A 32 -6.50 -6.18 4.60
CA ASN A 32 -7.75 -6.86 4.26
C ASN A 32 -8.14 -8.05 5.16
N THR A 33 -7.31 -8.39 6.15
CA THR A 33 -7.62 -9.44 7.15
C THR A 33 -8.11 -8.84 8.47
N ARG A 34 -7.99 -7.52 8.67
CA ARG A 34 -8.48 -6.86 9.87
C ARG A 34 -10.01 -6.92 9.95
N ARG A 35 -10.51 -7.13 11.17
CA ARG A 35 -11.95 -7.23 11.49
C ARG A 35 -12.70 -5.91 11.27
N ASN A 36 -12.03 -4.78 11.43
CA ASN A 36 -12.62 -3.46 11.23
C ASN A 36 -12.03 -2.84 9.96
N PRO A 37 -12.86 -2.25 9.08
CA PRO A 37 -12.38 -1.51 7.92
C PRO A 37 -11.38 -0.43 8.32
N GLN A 38 -10.37 -0.22 7.48
CA GLN A 38 -9.36 0.79 7.74
C GLN A 38 -9.53 1.95 6.79
N LEU A 39 -9.56 3.16 7.34
CA LEU A 39 -9.48 4.41 6.59
C LEU A 39 -8.02 4.85 6.53
N LEU A 40 -7.46 4.96 5.34
CA LEU A 40 -6.17 5.62 5.09
C LEU A 40 -6.40 6.87 4.26
N THR A 41 -5.63 7.93 4.52
CA THR A 41 -5.58 9.05 3.59
C THR A 41 -4.86 8.63 2.31
N GLY A 42 -5.18 9.27 1.18
CA GLY A 42 -4.51 8.98 -0.09
C GLY A 42 -3.00 9.22 -0.04
N LEU A 43 -2.54 10.15 0.81
CA LEU A 43 -1.12 10.35 1.06
C LEU A 43 -0.50 9.17 1.81
N GLN A 44 -1.16 8.67 2.86
CA GLN A 44 -0.67 7.52 3.63
C GLN A 44 -0.61 6.24 2.77
N ASP A 45 -1.66 5.96 2.00
CA ASP A 45 -1.66 4.83 1.07
C ASP A 45 -0.53 4.97 0.03
N PHE A 46 -0.44 6.13 -0.65
CA PHE A 46 0.61 6.37 -1.63
C PHE A 46 2.02 6.25 -1.04
N ALA A 47 2.24 6.79 0.17
CA ALA A 47 3.52 6.72 0.85
C ALA A 47 3.90 5.27 1.18
N MET A 48 2.96 4.49 1.71
CA MET A 48 3.16 3.07 2.01
C MET A 48 3.53 2.30 0.74
N MET A 49 2.80 2.50 -0.35
CA MET A 49 3.08 1.86 -1.64
C MET A 49 4.44 2.25 -2.20
N THR A 50 4.80 3.53 -2.10
CA THR A 50 6.09 4.05 -2.55
C THR A 50 7.24 3.46 -1.75
N VAL A 51 7.14 3.40 -0.42
CA VAL A 51 8.16 2.82 0.46
C VAL A 51 8.38 1.35 0.13
N VAL A 52 7.30 0.59 -0.05
CA VAL A 52 7.38 -0.84 -0.34
C VAL A 52 8.00 -1.11 -1.71
N MET A 53 7.67 -0.30 -2.72
CA MET A 53 8.23 -0.41 -4.07
C MET A 53 9.62 0.23 -4.22
N SER A 54 10.04 1.03 -3.24
CA SER A 54 11.29 1.79 -3.32
C SER A 54 12.54 0.94 -3.57
N PRO A 55 12.71 -0.30 -3.05
CA PRO A 55 13.90 -1.07 -3.34
C PRO A 55 14.03 -1.43 -4.82
N LEU A 56 12.92 -1.56 -5.56
CA LEU A 56 12.95 -1.80 -7.01
C LEU A 56 13.50 -0.58 -7.76
N ALA A 57 13.13 0.62 -7.33
CA ALA A 57 13.54 1.87 -7.97
C ALA A 57 14.97 2.28 -7.55
N LEU A 58 15.29 2.15 -6.26
CA LEU A 58 16.55 2.61 -5.69
C LEU A 58 17.67 1.57 -5.73
N GLY A 59 17.34 0.28 -5.76
CA GLY A 59 18.31 -0.81 -5.78
C GLY A 59 19.38 -0.63 -6.87
N PRO A 60 19.00 -0.41 -8.14
CA PRO A 60 19.95 -0.14 -9.22
C PRO A 60 20.79 1.12 -8.96
N VAL A 61 20.20 2.19 -8.44
CA VAL A 61 20.90 3.46 -8.17
C VAL A 61 21.99 3.24 -7.12
N VAL A 62 21.67 2.57 -6.01
CA VAL A 62 22.63 2.24 -4.95
C VAL A 62 23.69 1.26 -5.47
N TYR A 63 23.31 0.31 -6.35
CA TYR A 63 24.23 -0.63 -6.95
C TYR A 63 25.28 0.06 -7.85
N TYR A 64 24.85 1.01 -8.71
CA TYR A 64 25.75 1.70 -9.64
C TYR A 64 26.54 2.85 -9.01
N LEU A 65 25.94 3.60 -8.08
CA LEU A 65 26.58 4.75 -7.45
C LEU A 65 27.29 4.40 -6.13
N GLY A 66 27.09 3.18 -5.63
CA GLY A 66 27.61 2.71 -4.35
C GLY A 66 26.71 3.05 -3.15
N SER A 67 27.06 2.48 -1.99
CA SER A 67 26.31 2.61 -0.73
C SER A 67 26.83 3.75 0.17
N GLY A 68 27.45 4.77 -0.42
CA GLY A 68 27.91 5.94 0.32
C GLY A 68 26.76 6.68 1.00
N LEU A 69 27.00 7.26 2.19
CA LEU A 69 25.99 7.98 2.96
C LEU A 69 25.27 9.06 2.12
N GLY A 70 26.01 9.79 1.28
CA GLY A 70 25.44 10.80 0.38
C GLY A 70 24.45 10.22 -0.63
N VAL A 71 24.71 9.05 -1.20
CA VAL A 71 23.79 8.37 -2.13
C VAL A 71 22.52 7.95 -1.40
N ILE A 72 22.67 7.36 -0.21
CA ILE A 72 21.52 6.92 0.61
C ILE A 72 20.64 8.12 0.98
N LEU A 73 21.24 9.22 1.45
CA LEU A 73 20.50 10.44 1.79
C LEU A 73 19.84 11.07 0.56
N ALA A 74 20.53 11.12 -0.58
CA ALA A 74 19.96 11.61 -1.83
C ALA A 74 18.79 10.76 -2.30
N SER A 75 18.91 9.43 -2.26
CA SER A 75 17.83 8.50 -2.61
C SER A 75 16.63 8.65 -1.68
N ALA A 76 16.85 8.79 -0.36
CA ALA A 76 15.79 9.04 0.61
C ALA A 76 15.09 10.39 0.34
N ALA A 77 15.86 11.44 0.06
CA ALA A 77 15.31 12.76 -0.30
C ALA A 77 14.47 12.70 -1.58
N VAL A 78 14.91 11.96 -2.60
CA VAL A 78 14.15 11.73 -3.84
C VAL A 78 12.86 10.99 -3.57
N LEU A 79 12.86 9.95 -2.73
CA LEU A 79 11.64 9.25 -2.35
C LEU A 79 10.65 10.16 -1.64
N VAL A 80 11.11 10.88 -0.60
CA VAL A 80 10.27 11.78 0.18
C VAL A 80 9.71 12.89 -0.72
N GLY A 81 10.57 13.54 -1.51
CA GLY A 81 10.16 14.56 -2.47
C GLY A 81 9.19 14.01 -3.51
N GLY A 82 9.42 12.79 -4.00
CA GLY A 82 8.52 12.08 -4.93
C GLY A 82 7.15 11.82 -4.32
N VAL A 83 7.09 11.38 -3.05
CA VAL A 83 5.82 11.22 -2.32
C VAL A 83 5.08 12.54 -2.24
N PHE A 84 5.72 13.63 -1.80
CA PHE A 84 5.04 14.93 -1.70
C PHE A 84 4.67 15.54 -3.06
N LEU A 85 5.41 15.23 -4.13
CA LEU A 85 5.18 15.77 -5.47
C LEU A 85 4.10 15.01 -6.23
N LEU A 86 4.07 13.68 -6.11
CA LEU A 86 3.25 12.77 -6.92
C LEU A 86 2.03 12.23 -6.16
N ALA A 87 2.00 12.30 -4.83
CA ALA A 87 0.83 11.87 -4.09
C ALA A 87 -0.42 12.63 -4.57
N PRO A 88 -1.59 11.97 -4.61
CA PRO A 88 -2.84 12.60 -5.00
C PRO A 88 -3.07 13.89 -4.22
N ARG A 89 -3.06 15.03 -4.93
CA ARG A 89 -3.34 16.33 -4.32
C ARG A 89 -4.84 16.47 -4.16
N GLY A 90 -5.32 16.47 -2.93
CA GLY A 90 -6.73 16.60 -2.60
C GLY A 90 -7.10 15.78 -1.37
N ARG A 91 -8.39 15.82 -1.02
CA ARG A 91 -8.92 14.98 0.05
C ARG A 91 -9.40 13.67 -0.56
N SER A 92 -8.48 12.71 -0.58
CA SER A 92 -8.79 11.33 -0.96
C SER A 92 -8.54 10.41 0.22
N TRP A 93 -9.37 9.39 0.33
CA TRP A 93 -9.26 8.36 1.33
C TRP A 93 -9.43 6.99 0.69
N VAL A 94 -8.87 5.96 1.30
CA VAL A 94 -9.01 4.57 0.87
C VAL A 94 -9.57 3.80 2.05
N ILE A 95 -10.72 3.17 1.85
CA ILE A 95 -11.35 2.26 2.79
C ILE A 95 -10.98 0.84 2.38
N TYR A 96 -10.28 0.12 3.25
CA TYR A 96 -9.92 -1.28 3.04
C TYR A 96 -10.96 -2.22 3.66
N ASN A 97 -11.10 -3.40 3.06
CA ASN A 97 -11.97 -4.48 3.52
C ASN A 97 -13.47 -4.13 3.62
N LEU A 98 -13.99 -3.25 2.76
CA LEU A 98 -15.39 -2.85 2.73
C LEU A 98 -15.96 -2.75 1.30
N PRO A 99 -17.00 -3.53 0.95
CA PRO A 99 -17.63 -3.45 -0.37
C PRO A 99 -18.22 -2.07 -0.66
N LEU A 100 -18.16 -1.64 -1.93
CA LEU A 100 -18.61 -0.33 -2.40
C LEU A 100 -19.99 0.10 -1.86
N LYS A 101 -21.01 -0.75 -1.95
CA LYS A 101 -22.37 -0.42 -1.49
C LYS A 101 -22.41 -0.08 0.01
N ARG A 102 -21.64 -0.80 0.83
CA ARG A 102 -21.56 -0.57 2.28
C ARG A 102 -20.74 0.67 2.59
N SER A 103 -19.65 0.90 1.84
CA SER A 103 -18.86 2.13 1.91
C SER A 103 -19.72 3.36 1.58
N GLN A 104 -20.55 3.30 0.53
CA GLN A 104 -21.48 4.37 0.16
C GLN A 104 -22.49 4.67 1.27
N ALA A 105 -23.10 3.64 1.86
CA ALA A 105 -24.04 3.81 2.97
C ALA A 105 -23.36 4.49 4.17
N ILE A 106 -22.19 4.01 4.59
CA ILE A 106 -21.44 4.60 5.71
C ILE A 106 -21.02 6.05 5.42
N VAL A 107 -20.62 6.36 4.18
CA VAL A 107 -20.31 7.73 3.78
C VAL A 107 -21.54 8.63 3.87
N LEU A 108 -22.71 8.20 3.40
CA LEU A 108 -23.96 8.95 3.52
C LEU A 108 -24.32 9.20 4.98
N ASP A 109 -24.26 8.16 5.81
CA ASP A 109 -24.58 8.29 7.24
C ASP A 109 -23.60 9.22 7.97
N SER A 110 -22.32 9.21 7.55
CA SER A 110 -21.28 10.09 8.10
C SER A 110 -21.53 11.55 7.69
N LEU A 111 -21.92 11.77 6.43
CA LEU A 111 -22.28 13.07 5.88
C LEU A 111 -23.54 13.65 6.55
N GLU A 112 -24.56 12.82 6.76
CA GLU A 112 -25.78 13.22 7.47
C GLU A 112 -25.51 13.61 8.93
N ALA A 113 -24.64 12.86 9.62
CA ALA A 113 -24.27 13.13 11.01
C ALA A 113 -23.57 14.48 11.22
N ILE A 114 -22.86 14.98 10.20
CA ILE A 114 -22.24 16.32 10.21
C ILE A 114 -23.14 17.40 9.60
N GLY A 115 -24.41 17.10 9.32
CA GLY A 115 -25.37 18.06 8.78
C GLY A 115 -25.23 18.35 7.28
N LEU A 116 -24.60 17.46 6.52
CA LEU A 116 -24.43 17.56 5.06
C LEU A 116 -25.15 16.42 4.34
N PRO A 117 -26.50 16.40 4.28
CA PRO A 117 -27.23 15.31 3.62
C PRO A 117 -26.86 15.21 2.14
N GLY A 118 -26.24 14.12 1.73
CA GLY A 118 -25.82 13.87 0.34
C GLY A 118 -26.86 13.10 -0.46
N GLN A 119 -26.88 13.31 -1.78
CA GLN A 119 -27.71 12.54 -2.72
C GLN A 119 -26.82 11.60 -3.55
N VAL A 120 -27.19 10.31 -3.59
CA VAL A 120 -26.49 9.34 -4.46
C VAL A 120 -26.80 9.63 -5.92
N THR A 121 -25.76 9.78 -6.71
CA THR A 121 -25.80 9.93 -8.17
C THR A 121 -24.90 8.87 -8.83
N PRO A 122 -24.99 8.66 -10.16
CA PRO A 122 -24.07 7.78 -10.86
C PRO A 122 -22.58 8.21 -10.75
N ALA A 123 -22.33 9.50 -10.49
CA ALA A 123 -20.98 10.04 -10.35
C ALA A 123 -20.43 9.95 -8.92
N GLY A 124 -21.26 9.62 -7.92
CA GLY A 124 -20.86 9.56 -6.52
C GLY A 124 -21.97 10.01 -5.56
N VAL A 125 -21.59 10.70 -4.49
CA VAL A 125 -22.53 11.36 -3.57
C VAL A 125 -22.40 12.86 -3.75
N GLU A 126 -23.42 13.49 -4.33
CA GLU A 126 -23.48 14.93 -4.54
C GLU A 126 -23.94 15.62 -3.25
N LEU A 127 -23.25 16.69 -2.88
CA LEU A 127 -23.52 17.44 -1.66
C LEU A 127 -24.36 18.69 -1.96
N PRO A 128 -25.19 19.13 -1.00
CA PRO A 128 -26.14 20.20 -1.22
C PRO A 128 -25.42 21.52 -1.57
N GLN A 129 -26.13 22.40 -2.28
CA GLN A 129 -25.65 23.76 -2.60
C GLN A 129 -24.32 23.81 -3.39
N GLY A 130 -23.97 22.72 -4.09
CA GLY A 130 -22.72 22.65 -4.85
C GLY A 130 -21.47 22.58 -3.96
N LEU A 131 -21.62 22.14 -2.71
CA LEU A 131 -20.51 21.98 -1.76
C LEU A 131 -19.49 20.92 -2.19
N GLY A 132 -19.82 20.06 -3.15
CA GLY A 132 -18.88 19.14 -3.77
C GLY A 132 -19.53 17.82 -4.17
N LEU A 133 -18.68 16.90 -4.63
CA LEU A 133 -19.02 15.54 -5.02
C LEU A 133 -18.03 14.58 -4.36
N VAL A 134 -18.53 13.57 -3.66
CA VAL A 134 -17.72 12.44 -3.20
C VAL A 134 -17.76 11.35 -4.26
N GLN A 135 -16.70 11.22 -5.05
CA GLN A 135 -16.55 10.16 -6.05
C GLN A 135 -16.07 8.87 -5.39
N PHE A 136 -16.56 7.74 -5.91
CA PHE A 136 -16.19 6.41 -5.43
C PHE A 136 -15.54 5.63 -6.57
N ASP A 137 -14.34 5.13 -6.32
CA ASP A 137 -13.73 4.07 -7.11
C ASP A 137 -13.69 2.80 -6.25
N SER A 138 -13.81 1.63 -6.87
CA SER A 138 -13.76 0.37 -6.13
C SER A 138 -12.89 -0.65 -6.83
N PHE A 139 -12.21 -1.46 -6.01
CA PHE A 139 -11.53 -2.67 -6.45
C PHE A 139 -12.24 -3.88 -5.82
N PRO A 140 -13.24 -4.47 -6.51
CA PRO A 140 -14.15 -5.45 -5.92
C PRO A 140 -13.45 -6.67 -5.34
N PHE A 141 -12.33 -7.10 -5.94
CA PHE A 141 -11.59 -8.27 -5.51
C PHE A 141 -11.10 -8.16 -4.07
N LEU A 142 -10.54 -7.01 -3.69
CA LEU A 142 -10.06 -6.77 -2.33
C LEU A 142 -11.08 -6.08 -1.44
N ARG A 143 -12.27 -5.77 -1.95
CA ARG A 143 -13.24 -4.93 -1.24
C ARG A 143 -12.60 -3.60 -0.79
N ASN A 144 -11.77 -3.01 -1.64
CA ASN A 144 -11.22 -1.67 -1.38
C ASN A 144 -12.09 -0.64 -2.09
N CYS A 145 -12.30 0.50 -1.43
CA CYS A 145 -13.02 1.62 -1.99
C CYS A 145 -12.23 2.90 -1.80
N SER A 146 -11.92 3.58 -2.89
CA SER A 146 -11.27 4.89 -2.85
C SER A 146 -12.33 5.98 -2.94
N LEU A 147 -12.27 6.91 -2.01
CA LEU A 147 -13.09 8.11 -1.96
C LEU A 147 -12.27 9.28 -2.46
N ARG A 148 -12.84 10.08 -3.37
CA ARG A 148 -12.24 11.33 -3.81
C ARG A 148 -13.24 12.45 -3.68
N LEU A 149 -12.90 13.45 -2.90
CA LEU A 149 -13.68 14.67 -2.83
C LEU A 149 -13.32 15.59 -4.01
N VAL A 150 -14.33 16.01 -4.76
CA VAL A 150 -14.23 17.00 -5.84
C VAL A 150 -15.03 18.24 -5.44
N GLY A 151 -14.34 19.37 -5.26
CA GLY A 151 -14.97 20.63 -4.82
C GLY A 151 -15.01 20.80 -3.31
N GLY A 152 -15.66 21.88 -2.88
CA GLY A 152 -15.78 22.23 -1.47
C GLY A 152 -14.53 22.84 -0.85
N LYS A 153 -14.72 23.80 0.05
CA LYS A 153 -13.64 24.40 0.85
C LYS A 153 -14.02 24.29 2.32
N GLY A 154 -13.04 24.02 3.18
CA GLY A 154 -13.18 24.27 4.61
C GLY A 154 -12.81 23.13 5.54
N GLU A 155 -12.97 23.43 6.82
CA GLU A 155 -12.73 22.56 7.98
C GLU A 155 -13.70 21.36 8.01
N ILE A 156 -14.86 21.47 7.35
CA ILE A 156 -15.92 20.47 7.35
C ILE A 156 -15.47 19.06 6.92
N TRP A 157 -14.46 18.92 6.04
CA TRP A 157 -13.97 17.59 5.69
C TRP A 157 -13.05 16.96 6.73
N SER A 158 -12.51 17.74 7.67
CA SER A 158 -11.84 17.19 8.84
C SER A 158 -12.88 16.54 9.76
N ASP A 159 -14.02 17.19 9.96
CA ASP A 159 -15.13 16.63 10.74
C ASP A 159 -15.71 15.39 10.06
N PHE A 160 -15.87 15.43 8.73
CA PHE A 160 -16.24 14.26 7.94
C PHE A 160 -15.25 13.10 8.09
N GLU A 161 -13.94 13.35 8.01
CA GLU A 161 -12.92 12.30 8.17
C GLU A 161 -12.99 11.66 9.56
N VAL A 162 -13.13 12.48 10.61
CA VAL A 162 -13.26 12.00 12.00
C VAL A 162 -14.53 11.15 12.16
N GLU A 163 -15.66 11.62 11.64
CA GLU A 163 -16.93 10.90 11.74
C GLU A 163 -16.92 9.60 10.90
N LEU A 164 -16.34 9.64 9.69
CA LEU A 164 -16.17 8.47 8.83
C LEU A 164 -15.28 7.42 9.51
N ALA A 165 -14.16 7.84 10.09
CA ALA A 165 -13.27 6.95 10.83
C ALA A 165 -13.97 6.33 12.04
N ARG A 166 -14.76 7.11 12.79
CA ARG A 166 -15.55 6.63 13.94
C ARG A 166 -16.53 5.53 13.51
N ARG A 167 -17.34 5.79 12.47
CA ARG A 167 -18.33 4.82 11.97
C ARG A 167 -17.70 3.57 11.38
N LEU A 168 -16.59 3.71 10.65
CA LEU A 168 -15.84 2.54 10.16
C LEU A 168 -15.29 1.69 11.31
N GLY A 169 -14.93 2.29 12.44
CA GLY A 169 -14.49 1.58 13.64
C GLY A 169 -15.59 0.74 14.32
N GLU A 170 -16.86 1.07 14.09
CA GLU A 170 -18.03 0.35 14.62
C GLU A 170 -18.48 -0.80 13.71
N VAL A 171 -17.93 -0.86 12.49
CA VAL A 171 -18.31 -1.84 11.48
C VAL A 171 -17.40 -3.05 11.57
N GLU A 172 -17.98 -4.20 11.86
CA GLU A 172 -17.28 -5.47 11.76
C GLU A 172 -17.47 -6.09 10.37
N VAL A 173 -16.37 -6.59 9.80
CA VAL A 173 -16.30 -7.29 8.53
C VAL A 173 -15.48 -8.57 8.68
N GLU A 174 -15.90 -9.61 7.97
CA GLU A 174 -15.15 -10.86 7.89
C GLU A 174 -13.94 -10.70 6.96
N ALA A 175 -12.83 -11.35 7.33
CA ALA A 175 -11.65 -11.43 6.47
C ALA A 175 -12.01 -12.12 5.15
N THR A 176 -11.54 -11.57 4.03
CA THR A 176 -11.79 -12.20 2.73
C THR A 176 -10.86 -13.41 2.54
N PRO A 177 -11.34 -14.51 1.92
CA PRO A 177 -10.46 -15.60 1.52
C PRO A 177 -9.30 -15.14 0.63
N LEU A 178 -9.53 -14.11 -0.20
CA LEU A 178 -8.51 -13.51 -1.05
C LEU A 178 -7.40 -12.84 -0.23
N ALA A 179 -7.72 -12.12 0.84
CA ALA A 179 -6.72 -11.51 1.73
C ALA A 179 -5.82 -12.58 2.37
N THR A 180 -6.41 -13.69 2.82
CA THR A 180 -5.66 -14.84 3.34
C THR A 180 -4.77 -15.44 2.23
N GLY A 181 -5.30 -15.58 1.02
CA GLY A 181 -4.54 -16.03 -0.15
C GLY A 181 -3.34 -15.12 -0.46
N LEU A 182 -3.50 -13.80 -0.38
CA LEU A 182 -2.41 -12.84 -0.56
C LEU A 182 -1.33 -12.99 0.52
N LEU A 183 -1.71 -13.20 1.79
CA LEU A 183 -0.76 -13.44 2.87
C LEU A 183 0.05 -14.73 2.66
N LEU A 184 -0.62 -15.82 2.25
CA LEU A 184 0.04 -17.09 1.96
C LEU A 184 0.98 -16.97 0.76
N LEU A 185 0.55 -16.28 -0.29
CA LEU A 185 1.37 -16.00 -1.46
C LEU A 185 2.60 -15.16 -1.10
N ALA A 186 2.41 -14.05 -0.38
CA ALA A 186 3.50 -13.20 0.09
C ALA A 186 4.51 -13.97 0.95
N THR A 187 4.01 -14.78 1.88
CA THR A 187 4.85 -15.63 2.74
C THR A 187 5.65 -16.61 1.89
N SER A 188 5.02 -17.25 0.91
CA SER A 188 5.69 -18.18 0.00
C SER A 188 6.78 -17.49 -0.84
N MET A 189 6.50 -16.27 -1.33
CA MET A 189 7.45 -15.46 -2.09
C MET A 189 8.66 -15.01 -1.25
N ILE A 190 8.50 -14.85 0.07
CA ILE A 190 9.62 -14.53 0.98
C ILE A 190 10.40 -15.79 1.35
N VAL A 191 9.71 -16.87 1.68
CA VAL A 191 10.33 -18.12 2.15
C VAL A 191 11.10 -18.82 1.03
N ALA A 192 10.54 -18.89 -0.18
CA ALA A 192 11.15 -19.66 -1.26
C ALA A 192 12.60 -19.20 -1.61
N PRO A 193 12.89 -17.89 -1.81
CA PRO A 193 14.26 -17.44 -2.05
C PRO A 193 15.20 -17.69 -0.87
N VAL A 194 14.73 -17.55 0.37
CA VAL A 194 15.53 -17.83 1.57
C VAL A 194 15.91 -19.30 1.65
N VAL A 195 14.96 -20.21 1.41
CA VAL A 195 15.21 -21.66 1.36
C VAL A 195 16.21 -22.00 0.26
N LEU A 196 16.08 -21.38 -0.93
CA LEU A 196 17.06 -21.55 -2.00
C LEU A 196 18.46 -21.08 -1.55
N MET A 197 18.59 -19.92 -0.93
CA MET A 197 19.87 -19.42 -0.42
C MET A 197 20.50 -20.34 0.63
N ILE A 198 19.70 -20.87 1.57
CA ILE A 198 20.18 -21.80 2.61
C ILE A 198 20.77 -23.07 2.00
N ASN A 199 20.12 -23.62 0.97
CA ASN A 199 20.62 -24.82 0.29
C ASN A 199 21.97 -24.58 -0.43
N HIS A 200 22.34 -23.33 -0.71
CA HIS A 200 23.63 -22.94 -1.26
C HIS A 200 24.69 -22.55 -0.22
N ALA A 201 24.32 -22.41 1.07
CA ALA A 201 25.24 -22.00 2.12
C ALA A 201 26.52 -22.88 2.24
N PRO A 202 26.47 -24.22 2.12
CA PRO A 202 27.68 -25.05 2.18
C PRO A 202 28.70 -24.72 1.08
N GLN A 203 28.22 -24.32 -0.11
CA GLN A 203 29.08 -23.93 -1.22
C GLN A 203 29.79 -22.61 -0.92
N ILE A 204 29.09 -21.67 -0.27
CA ILE A 204 29.68 -20.39 0.18
C ILE A 204 30.77 -20.62 1.22
N VAL A 205 30.50 -21.48 2.22
CA VAL A 205 31.49 -21.82 3.26
C VAL A 205 32.73 -22.44 2.65
N ARG A 206 32.57 -23.36 1.69
CA ARG A 206 33.69 -23.99 0.98
C ARG A 206 34.53 -22.97 0.20
N ILE A 207 33.90 -22.03 -0.51
CA ILE A 207 34.63 -20.99 -1.24
C ILE A 207 35.41 -20.10 -0.28
N LEU A 208 34.83 -19.75 0.86
CA LEU A 208 35.51 -18.96 1.89
C LEU A 208 36.68 -19.71 2.51
N SER A 209 36.54 -21.02 2.78
CA SER A 209 37.64 -21.83 3.30
C SER A 209 38.77 -22.04 2.29
N ASP A 210 38.46 -22.11 1.00
CA ASP A 210 39.46 -22.27 -0.07
C ASP A 210 40.24 -20.95 -0.35
N LEU A 211 39.74 -19.79 0.12
CA LEU A 211 40.35 -18.48 -0.05
C LEU A 211 41.24 -18.02 1.13
N LEU A 212 41.13 -18.68 2.28
CA LEU A 212 41.91 -18.40 3.50
C LEU A 212 43.13 -19.32 3.59
#